data_AF-A0A4U3A3A7-F1
#
_entry.id   AF-A0A4U3A3A7-F1
#
_cell.length_a   1.000
_cell.length_b   1.000
_cell.length_c   1.000
_cell.angle_alpha   90.00
_cell.angle_beta   90.00
_cell.angle_gamma   90.00
#
_symmetry.space_group_name_H-M   'P 1'
#
loop_
_entity.id
_entity.type
_entity.pdbx_description
1 polymer ?
#
loop_
_entity_poly.entity_id
_entity_poly.type
_entity_poly.pdbx_seq_one_letter_code
_entity_poly.pdbx_strand_id
1 'polypeptide(L)'
;WLREQYNIEVELSDLYNILCLVTFGDTESETNTLIAALQDLAATFRNKADKGVQIQVEIPEIPVLALSPRDAFYSETEVIPFENAAGRIIADFVMVYPPGIPIFTPGEIITQDNLAYIRKNLEAGLPVQGPEDMTLQTLRVIKEYKPIS
;
A
#
# COMPACT_ATOMS: atom_id res chain seq x y z
N TRP A 1 -6.41 -18.37 -5.27
CA TRP A 1 -7.69 -19.12 -5.26
C TRP A 1 -8.59 -18.85 -6.46
N LEU A 2 -9.23 -17.68 -6.63
CA LEU A 2 -10.14 -17.43 -7.77
C LEU A 2 -9.46 -17.68 -9.13
N ARG A 3 -8.23 -17.17 -9.29
CA ARG A 3 -7.38 -17.44 -10.46
C ARG A 3 -7.09 -18.92 -10.69
N GLU A 4 -6.77 -19.65 -9.63
CA GLU A 4 -6.33 -21.05 -9.73
C GLU A 4 -7.48 -22.03 -9.92
N GLN A 5 -8.64 -21.77 -9.31
CA GLN A 5 -9.79 -22.68 -9.28
C GLN A 5 -10.83 -22.36 -10.35
N TYR A 6 -11.01 -21.08 -10.69
CA TYR A 6 -12.05 -20.61 -11.60
C TYR A 6 -11.50 -19.84 -12.80
N ASN A 7 -10.17 -19.66 -12.91
CA ASN A 7 -9.53 -18.86 -13.95
C ASN A 7 -10.07 -17.41 -14.04
N ILE A 8 -10.44 -16.85 -12.88
CA ILE A 8 -10.91 -15.47 -12.74
C ILE A 8 -9.75 -14.62 -12.24
N GLU A 9 -9.29 -13.70 -13.09
CA GLU A 9 -8.38 -12.62 -12.68
C GLU A 9 -9.21 -11.45 -12.16
N VAL A 10 -8.91 -10.99 -10.95
CA VAL A 10 -9.52 -9.79 -10.39
C VAL A 10 -8.66 -8.58 -10.74
N GLU A 11 -9.28 -7.41 -10.91
CA GLU A 11 -8.55 -6.18 -11.22
C GLU A 11 -7.63 -5.78 -10.05
N LEU A 12 -8.12 -5.96 -8.82
CA LEU A 12 -7.42 -5.61 -7.60
C LEU A 12 -7.67 -6.65 -6.52
N SER A 13 -6.62 -6.95 -5.73
CA SER A 13 -6.72 -7.67 -4.46
C SER A 13 -5.77 -7.01 -3.46
N ASP A 14 -6.33 -6.45 -2.39
CA ASP A 14 -5.57 -5.88 -1.27
C ASP A 14 -5.81 -6.70 0.02
N LEU A 15 -5.43 -6.15 1.18
CA LEU A 15 -5.58 -6.79 2.49
C LEU A 15 -7.02 -7.19 2.83
N TYR A 16 -8.00 -6.45 2.33
CA TYR A 16 -9.38 -6.49 2.81
C TYR A 16 -10.40 -6.70 1.69
N ASN A 17 -10.04 -6.39 0.44
CA ASN A 17 -10.96 -6.26 -0.67
C ASN A 17 -10.42 -6.92 -1.94
N ILE A 18 -11.37 -7.36 -2.79
CA ILE A 18 -11.12 -7.62 -4.20
C ILE A 18 -12.01 -6.69 -5.04
N LEU A 19 -11.51 -6.28 -6.21
CA LEU A 19 -12.28 -5.52 -7.20
C LEU A 19 -12.48 -6.36 -8.44
N CYS A 20 -13.74 -6.57 -8.82
CA CYS A 20 -14.11 -7.13 -10.10
C CYS A 20 -14.74 -6.04 -10.95
N LEU A 21 -14.35 -5.94 -12.22
CA LEU A 21 -14.96 -5.03 -13.18
C LEU A 21 -16.02 -5.78 -13.97
N VAL A 22 -17.22 -5.21 -14.05
CA VAL A 22 -18.31 -5.70 -14.90
C VAL A 22 -18.67 -4.58 -15.86
N THR A 23 -18.62 -4.88 -17.15
CA THR A 23 -18.70 -3.93 -18.25
C THR A 23 -19.71 -4.41 -19.29
N PHE A 24 -19.92 -3.62 -20.34
CA PHE A 24 -20.76 -4.04 -21.46
C PHE A 24 -20.17 -5.21 -22.28
N GLY A 25 -18.89 -5.53 -22.08
CA GLY A 25 -18.24 -6.67 -22.73
C GLY A 25 -18.55 -8.01 -22.06
N ASP A 26 -19.09 -7.99 -20.84
CA ASP A 26 -19.33 -9.17 -20.04
C ASP A 26 -20.71 -9.77 -20.30
N THR A 27 -20.76 -11.10 -20.34
CA THR A 27 -21.98 -11.88 -20.55
C THR A 27 -22.61 -12.29 -19.22
N GLU A 28 -23.90 -12.65 -19.29
CA GLU A 28 -24.61 -13.24 -18.15
C GLU A 28 -23.93 -14.54 -17.66
N SER A 29 -23.34 -15.32 -18.58
CA SER A 29 -22.62 -16.55 -18.24
C SER A 29 -21.35 -16.28 -17.42
N GLU A 30 -20.56 -15.27 -17.80
CA GLU A 30 -19.35 -14.86 -17.06
C GLU A 30 -19.72 -14.32 -15.67
N THR A 31 -20.78 -13.52 -15.60
CA THR A 31 -21.30 -13.00 -14.33
C THR A 31 -21.76 -14.13 -13.40
N ASN A 32 -22.49 -15.12 -13.92
CA ASN A 32 -22.91 -16.28 -13.15
C ASN A 32 -21.73 -17.14 -12.68
N THR A 33 -20.68 -17.25 -13.49
CA THR A 33 -19.44 -17.95 -13.12
C THR A 33 -18.75 -17.25 -11.96
N LEU A 34 -18.66 -15.92 -11.99
CA LEU A 34 -18.14 -15.12 -10.88
C LEU A 34 -18.95 -15.31 -9.60
N ILE A 35 -20.28 -15.27 -9.68
CA ILE A 35 -21.17 -15.49 -8.52
C ILE A 35 -20.94 -16.87 -7.91
N ALA A 36 -20.90 -17.92 -8.75
CA ALA A 36 -20.67 -19.28 -8.29
C ALA A 36 -19.29 -19.43 -7.62
N ALA A 37 -18.25 -18.85 -8.21
CA ALA A 37 -16.90 -18.86 -7.66
C ALA A 37 -16.83 -18.18 -6.28
N LEU A 38 -17.49 -17.03 -6.12
CA LEU A 38 -17.55 -16.32 -4.84
C LEU A 38 -18.33 -17.09 -3.77
N GLN A 39 -19.44 -17.74 -4.14
CA GLN A 39 -20.21 -18.60 -3.23
C GLN A 39 -19.40 -19.80 -2.76
N ASP A 40 -18.66 -20.44 -3.67
CA ASP A 40 -17.81 -21.60 -3.36
C ASP A 40 -16.61 -21.20 -2.50
N LEU A 41 -15.97 -20.06 -2.79
CA LEU A 41 -14.92 -19.49 -1.94
C LEU A 41 -15.45 -19.27 -0.51
N ALA A 42 -16.61 -18.61 -0.37
CA ALA A 42 -17.21 -18.37 0.93
C ALA A 42 -17.58 -19.68 1.67
N ALA A 43 -18.05 -20.70 0.96
CA ALA A 43 -18.35 -22.01 1.54
C ALA A 43 -17.09 -22.75 1.98
N THR A 44 -16.05 -22.77 1.14
CA THR A 44 -14.77 -23.45 1.36
C THR A 44 -14.03 -22.89 2.58
N PHE A 45 -14.02 -21.55 2.74
CA PHE A 45 -13.29 -20.89 3.81
C PHE A 45 -14.16 -20.51 5.02
N ARG A 46 -15.43 -20.92 5.04
CA ARG A 46 -16.41 -20.60 6.11
C ARG A 46 -15.90 -20.89 7.52
N ASN A 47 -15.17 -21.99 7.71
CA ASN A 47 -14.68 -22.43 9.02
C ASN A 47 -13.31 -21.85 9.38
N LYS A 48 -12.64 -21.18 8.42
CA LYS A 48 -11.38 -20.47 8.64
C LYS A 48 -11.59 -18.97 8.87
N ALA A 49 -12.77 -18.45 8.52
CA ALA A 49 -13.15 -17.09 8.84
C ALA A 49 -13.43 -16.99 10.34
N ASP A 50 -12.61 -16.23 11.06
CA ASP A 50 -12.88 -15.91 12.46
C ASP A 50 -14.16 -15.07 12.53
N LYS A 51 -15.22 -15.62 13.11
CA LYS A 51 -16.56 -15.00 13.15
C LYS A 51 -16.65 -13.74 14.02
N GLY A 52 -15.54 -13.28 14.60
CA GLY A 52 -15.45 -12.12 15.48
C GLY A 52 -14.35 -11.12 15.13
N VAL A 53 -13.61 -11.30 14.03
CA VAL A 53 -12.62 -10.31 13.60
C VAL A 53 -13.36 -9.12 12.98
N GLN A 54 -13.47 -8.03 13.74
CA GLN A 54 -13.73 -6.73 13.16
C GLN A 54 -12.48 -6.34 12.38
N ILE A 55 -12.58 -6.35 11.06
CA ILE A 55 -11.54 -5.80 10.19
C ILE A 55 -11.55 -4.28 10.41
N GLN A 56 -10.63 -3.78 11.24
CA GLN A 56 -10.35 -2.36 11.30
C GLN A 56 -9.43 -2.03 10.11
N VAL A 57 -9.99 -1.32 9.13
CA VAL A 57 -9.22 -0.77 8.03
C VAL A 57 -8.42 0.39 8.60
N GLU A 58 -7.16 0.12 8.92
CA GLU A 58 -6.21 1.15 9.33
C GLU A 58 -5.76 1.91 8.09
N ILE A 59 -6.28 3.13 7.91
CA ILE A 59 -5.77 4.08 6.92
C ILE A 59 -4.91 5.07 7.71
N PRO A 60 -3.63 5.23 7.37
CA PRO A 60 -2.80 6.22 8.05
C PRO A 60 -3.36 7.62 7.79
N GLU A 61 -3.18 8.52 8.75
CA GLU A 61 -3.47 9.93 8.50
C GLU A 61 -2.64 10.46 7.34
N ILE A 62 -3.19 11.43 6.62
CA ILE A 62 -2.47 12.11 5.53
C ILE A 62 -1.25 12.81 6.15
N PRO A 63 -0.03 12.50 5.69
CA PRO A 63 1.17 13.14 6.22
C PRO A 63 1.13 14.66 6.06
N VAL A 64 1.76 15.37 7.00
CA VAL A 64 1.87 16.82 6.93
C VAL A 64 2.85 17.23 5.84
N LEU A 65 2.43 18.10 4.92
CA LEU A 65 3.30 18.68 3.90
C LEU A 65 4.19 19.78 4.50
N ALA A 66 5.49 19.52 4.63
CA ALA A 66 6.48 20.48 5.13
C ALA A 66 7.12 21.31 4.02
N LEU A 67 7.29 20.71 2.84
CA LEU A 67 7.83 21.37 1.65
C LEU A 67 6.90 21.12 0.46
N SER A 68 6.85 22.06 -0.48
CA SER A 68 6.16 21.76 -1.74
C SER A 68 6.88 20.62 -2.46
N PRO A 69 6.17 19.78 -3.24
CA PRO A 69 6.82 18.72 -4.01
C PRO A 69 7.92 19.24 -4.95
N ARG A 70 7.78 20.47 -5.44
CA ARG A 70 8.82 21.15 -6.23
C ARG A 70 10.08 21.41 -5.39
N ASP A 71 9.92 21.98 -4.20
CA ASP A 71 11.07 22.32 -3.34
C ASP A 71 11.76 21.05 -2.84
N ALA A 72 10.97 20.03 -2.47
CA ALA A 72 11.49 18.72 -2.10
C ALA A 72 12.33 18.10 -3.23
N PHE A 73 11.87 18.20 -4.48
CA PHE A 73 12.58 17.68 -5.65
C PHE A 73 13.94 18.35 -5.90
N TYR A 74 14.07 19.65 -5.62
CA TYR A 74 15.31 20.40 -5.82
C TYR A 74 16.22 20.47 -4.58
N SER A 75 15.80 19.90 -3.46
CA SER A 75 16.57 19.93 -2.21
C SER A 75 17.72 18.92 -2.22
N GLU A 76 18.76 19.18 -1.41
CA GLU A 76 19.74 18.14 -1.10
C GLU A 76 19.07 17.00 -0.34
N THR A 77 19.47 15.78 -0.66
CA THR A 77 18.93 14.56 -0.05
C THR A 77 20.02 13.71 0.58
N GLU A 78 19.62 12.84 1.48
CA GLU A 78 20.45 11.79 2.05
C GLU A 78 19.65 10.49 2.16
N VAL A 79 20.33 9.36 2.20
CA VAL A 79 19.73 8.04 2.37
C VAL A 79 19.93 7.61 3.82
N ILE A 80 18.84 7.24 4.49
CA ILE A 80 18.85 6.81 5.88
C ILE A 80 18.11 5.48 6.06
N PRO A 81 18.39 4.71 7.12
CA PRO A 81 17.63 3.52 7.45
C PRO A 81 16.14 3.84 7.63
N PHE A 82 15.27 3.01 7.07
CA PHE A 82 13.80 3.15 7.12
C PHE A 82 13.29 3.34 8.56
N GLU A 83 13.84 2.56 9.49
CA GLU A 83 13.51 2.58 10.92
C GLU A 83 13.87 3.89 11.63
N ASN A 84 14.79 4.68 11.08
CA ASN A 84 15.21 5.97 11.62
C ASN A 84 14.58 7.17 10.89
N ALA A 85 13.63 6.93 9.97
CA ALA A 85 13.11 7.95 9.08
C ALA A 85 12.02 8.83 9.70
N ALA A 86 11.40 8.42 10.81
CA ALA A 86 10.36 9.22 11.45
C ALA A 86 10.89 10.61 11.86
N GLY A 87 10.08 11.64 11.61
CA GLY A 87 10.43 13.06 11.81
C GLY A 87 11.18 13.70 10.64
N ARG A 88 11.66 12.92 9.66
CA ARG A 88 12.33 13.42 8.46
C ARG A 88 11.33 13.79 7.38
N ILE A 89 11.76 14.62 6.43
CA ILE A 89 10.96 14.96 5.24
C ILE A 89 11.33 13.99 4.13
N ILE A 90 10.36 13.27 3.59
CA ILE A 90 10.57 12.29 2.52
C ILE A 90 10.94 12.99 1.20
N ALA A 91 11.86 12.41 0.44
CA ALA A 91 12.23 12.88 -0.90
C ALA A 91 11.76 11.94 -2.02
N ASP A 92 11.30 10.74 -1.68
CA ASP A 92 10.74 9.75 -2.60
C ASP A 92 9.22 9.73 -2.56
N PHE A 93 8.62 9.19 -3.63
CA PHE A 93 7.27 8.66 -3.56
C PHE A 93 7.32 7.29 -2.91
N VAL A 94 6.37 6.98 -2.03
CA VAL A 94 6.21 5.62 -1.48
C VAL A 94 4.76 5.22 -1.61
N MET A 95 4.48 4.15 -2.33
CA MET A 95 3.13 3.63 -2.53
C MET A 95 3.09 2.12 -2.37
N VAL A 96 2.06 1.61 -1.71
CA VAL A 96 1.74 0.17 -1.69
C VAL A 96 0.79 -0.11 -2.85
N TYR A 97 1.08 -1.16 -3.62
CA TYR A 97 0.25 -1.58 -4.74
C TYR A 97 -0.23 -3.02 -4.56
N PRO A 98 -1.52 -3.32 -4.79
CA PRO A 98 -2.63 -2.39 -4.98
C PRO A 98 -3.08 -1.69 -3.67
N PRO A 99 -3.83 -0.57 -3.70
CA PRO A 99 -4.39 0.14 -4.86
C PRO A 99 -3.42 1.08 -5.58
N GLY A 100 -2.19 1.28 -5.08
CA GLY A 100 -1.24 2.22 -5.68
C GLY A 100 -1.45 3.68 -5.26
N ILE A 101 -2.13 3.92 -4.13
CA ILE A 101 -2.25 5.26 -3.56
C ILE A 101 -0.95 5.58 -2.82
N PRO A 102 -0.33 6.76 -3.06
CA PRO A 102 0.86 7.18 -2.33
C PRO A 102 0.60 7.25 -0.82
N ILE A 103 1.45 6.57 -0.06
CA ILE A 103 1.61 6.75 1.39
C ILE A 103 2.43 8.01 1.64
N PHE A 104 3.43 8.25 0.78
CA PHE A 104 4.25 9.44 0.80
C PHE A 104 4.35 10.11 -0.56
N THR A 105 4.30 11.44 -0.54
CA THR A 105 4.74 12.31 -1.62
C THR A 105 5.94 13.15 -1.17
N PRO A 106 6.90 13.48 -2.05
CA PRO A 106 8.07 14.27 -1.69
C PRO A 106 7.67 15.59 -1.01
N GLY A 107 8.28 15.88 0.14
CA GLY A 107 8.00 17.07 0.95
C GLY A 107 7.10 16.82 2.16
N GLU A 108 6.57 15.62 2.32
CA GLU A 108 5.81 15.20 3.50
C GLU A 108 6.69 14.75 4.67
N ILE A 109 6.20 14.96 5.90
CA ILE A 109 6.85 14.49 7.13
C ILE A 109 6.51 13.03 7.37
N ILE A 110 7.54 12.22 7.55
CA ILE A 110 7.43 10.80 7.88
C ILE A 110 7.01 10.66 9.36
N THR A 111 5.90 9.99 9.63
CA THR A 111 5.49 9.64 11.01
C THR A 111 5.76 8.17 11.32
N GLN A 112 5.77 7.82 12.62
CA GLN A 112 5.87 6.42 13.04
C GLN A 112 4.71 5.56 12.53
N ASP A 113 3.50 6.13 12.49
CA ASP A 113 2.31 5.43 12.01
C ASP A 113 2.39 5.11 10.52
N ASN A 114 2.98 6.01 9.72
CA ASN A 114 3.24 5.71 8.30
C ASN A 114 4.22 4.55 8.13
N LEU A 115 5.30 4.51 8.92
CA LEU A 115 6.29 3.43 8.86
C LEU A 115 5.68 2.09 9.30
N ALA A 116 4.84 2.10 10.34
CA ALA A 116 4.09 0.93 10.79
C ALA A 116 3.14 0.42 9.71
N TYR A 117 2.41 1.33 9.05
CA TYR A 117 1.51 1.00 7.96
C TYR A 117 2.24 0.36 6.77
N ILE A 118 3.37 0.93 6.34
CA ILE A 118 4.18 0.36 5.26
C ILE A 118 4.66 -1.05 5.63
N ARG A 119 5.17 -1.25 6.85
CA ARG A 119 5.63 -2.56 7.32
C ARG A 119 4.53 -3.61 7.30
N LYS A 120 3.33 -3.26 7.80
CA LYS A 120 2.16 -4.15 7.79
C LYS A 120 1.80 -4.63 6.38
N ASN A 121 1.86 -3.73 5.40
CA ASN A 121 1.58 -4.08 4.00
C ASN A 121 2.67 -4.97 3.38
N LEU A 122 3.94 -4.71 3.70
CA LEU A 122 5.06 -5.57 3.28
C LEU A 122 4.96 -6.99 3.86
N GLU A 123 4.62 -7.11 5.15
CA GLU A 123 4.43 -8.40 5.83
C GLU A 123 3.28 -9.22 5.21
N ALA A 124 2.27 -8.54 4.66
CA ALA A 124 1.20 -9.17 3.91
C ALA A 124 1.58 -9.53 2.45
N GLY A 125 2.81 -9.21 2.04
CA GLY A 125 3.32 -9.52 0.70
C GLY A 125 2.89 -8.52 -0.39
N LEU A 126 2.35 -7.36 -0.01
CA LEU A 126 2.02 -6.32 -0.98
C LEU A 126 3.29 -5.57 -1.42
N PRO A 127 3.55 -5.44 -2.73
CA PRO A 127 4.72 -4.72 -3.22
C PRO A 127 4.64 -3.23 -2.92
N VAL A 128 5.80 -2.65 -2.61
CA VAL A 128 5.98 -1.20 -2.51
C VAL A 128 6.69 -0.71 -3.77
N GLN A 129 6.21 0.42 -4.30
CA GLN A 129 6.75 1.09 -5.48
C GLN A 129 7.08 2.53 -5.15
N GLY A 130 8.02 3.13 -5.89
CA GLY A 130 8.38 4.54 -5.77
C GLY A 130 9.74 4.82 -5.12
N PRO A 131 10.11 4.19 -3.97
CA PRO A 131 11.42 4.40 -3.38
C PRO A 131 12.53 3.97 -4.33
N GLU A 132 13.69 4.59 -4.20
CA GLU A 132 14.90 4.16 -4.90
C GLU A 132 15.32 2.74 -4.43
N ASP A 133 15.22 2.48 -3.13
CA ASP A 133 15.41 1.16 -2.54
C ASP A 133 14.09 0.39 -2.44
N MET A 134 13.86 -0.50 -3.41
CA MET A 134 12.67 -1.35 -3.48
C MET A 134 12.60 -2.39 -2.33
N THR A 135 13.68 -2.61 -1.58
CA THR A 135 13.65 -3.46 -0.38
C THR A 135 13.16 -2.72 0.86
N LEU A 136 13.01 -1.39 0.77
CA LEU A 136 12.62 -0.50 1.86
C LEU A 136 13.51 -0.63 3.11
N GLN A 137 14.76 -1.06 2.97
CA GLN A 137 15.73 -0.99 4.08
C GLN A 137 16.15 0.45 4.35
N THR A 138 16.13 1.27 3.29
CA THR A 138 16.48 2.68 3.35
C THR A 138 15.43 3.56 2.68
N LEU A 139 15.40 4.83 3.08
CA LEU A 139 14.58 5.87 2.46
C LEU A 139 15.45 7.08 2.14
N ARG A 140 15.15 7.72 1.01
CA ARG A 140 15.74 9.01 0.67
C ARG A 140 14.91 10.13 1.28
N VAL A 141 15.58 10.98 2.05
CA VAL A 141 14.97 12.09 2.79
C VAL A 141 15.70 13.40 2.50
N ILE A 142 15.06 14.53 2.77
CA ILE A 142 15.68 15.85 2.68
C ILE A 142 16.76 15.96 3.73
N LYS A 143 17.96 16.37 3.31
CA LYS A 143 19.14 16.46 4.16
C LYS A 143 19.00 17.58 5.18
N GLU A 144 19.30 17.27 6.44
CA GLU A 144 19.29 18.25 7.54
C GLU A 144 20.72 18.66 7.91
N TYR A 145 20.93 19.96 8.16
CA TYR A 145 22.19 20.46 8.68
C TYR A 145 22.02 20.79 10.16
N LYS A 146 22.71 20.05 11.02
CA LYS A 146 22.79 20.39 12.44
C LYS A 146 23.90 21.43 12.65
N PRO A 147 23.66 22.50 13.41
CA PRO A 147 24.73 23.39 13.81
C PRO A 147 25.77 22.61 14.63
N ILE A 148 27.05 22.93 14.45
CA ILE A 148 28.13 22.38 15.27
C ILE A 148 27.94 22.95 16.68
N SER A 149 27.58 22.08 17.64
CA SER A 149 27.47 22.39 19.06
C SER A 149 28.81 22.27 19.76
#